data_AF-A0A2K4W416-F1
#
_entry.id   AF-A0A2K4W416-F1
#
_cell.length_a   1.000
_cell.length_b   1.000
_cell.length_c   1.000
_cell.angle_alpha   90.00
_cell.angle_beta   90.00
_cell.angle_gamma   90.00
#
_symmetry.space_group_name_H-M   'P 1'
#
loop_
_entity.id
_entity.type
_entity.pdbx_description
1 polymer ?
#
loop_
_entity_poly.entity_id
_entity_poly.type
_entity_poly.pdbx_seq_one_letter_code
_entity_poly.pdbx_strand_id
1 'polypeptide(L)' 'MTAITPVVLYVYHCAKCGQDGQLHLEETAPEVTTACSMCGANVLAEWDGGVELATDLPE' A
#
# COMPACT_ATOMS: atom_id res chain seq x y z
N MET A 1 20.69 6.24 13.26
CA MET A 1 20.40 5.86 11.85
C MET A 1 18.90 5.74 11.78
N THR A 2 18.21 6.74 11.24
CA THR A 2 16.76 6.67 11.07
C THR A 2 16.52 5.82 9.83
N ALA A 3 15.99 4.62 9.98
CA ALA A 3 15.55 3.84 8.82
C ALA A 3 14.43 4.65 8.16
N ILE A 4 14.61 5.00 6.89
CA ILE A 4 13.57 5.66 6.10
C ILE A 4 12.88 4.51 5.37
N THR A 5 11.71 4.10 5.85
CA THR A 5 10.92 3.09 5.15
C THR A 5 10.31 3.76 3.91
N PRO A 6 10.55 3.25 2.69
CA PRO A 6 9.95 3.83 1.51
C PRO A 6 8.43 3.68 1.57
N VAL A 7 7.70 4.69 1.09
CA VAL A 7 6.25 4.59 0.89
C VAL A 7 6.01 4.00 -0.50
N VAL A 8 5.31 2.87 -0.55
CA VAL A 8 5.03 2.10 -1.76
C VAL A 8 3.53 1.95 -2.01
N LEU A 9 3.18 1.62 -3.25
CA LEU A 9 1.80 1.40 -3.69
C LEU A 9 1.38 -0.05 -3.44
N TYR A 10 0.38 -0.24 -2.58
CA TYR A 10 -0.33 -1.50 -2.44
C TYR A 10 -1.65 -1.46 -3.18
N VAL A 11 -1.99 -2.55 -3.84
CA VAL A 11 -3.26 -2.77 -4.53
C VAL A 11 -3.99 -3.92 -3.88
N TYR A 12 -5.33 -3.85 -3.83
CA TYR A 12 -6.14 -4.93 -3.28
C TYR A 12 -7.43 -5.12 -4.08
N HIS A 13 -7.95 -6.34 -4.06
CA HIS A 13 -9.31 -6.64 -4.48
C HIS A 13 -10.19 -6.94 -3.27
N CYS A 14 -11.27 -6.19 -3.06
CA CYS A 14 -12.15 -6.41 -1.92
C CYS A 14 -13.18 -7.50 -2.21
N ALA A 15 -13.02 -8.69 -1.63
CA ALA A 15 -13.99 -9.79 -1.78
C ALA A 15 -15.42 -9.48 -1.27
N LYS A 16 -15.60 -8.47 -0.40
CA LYS A 16 -16.91 -8.10 0.14
C LYS A 16 -17.73 -7.21 -0.80
N CYS A 17 -17.08 -6.22 -1.43
CA CYS A 17 -17.76 -5.25 -2.30
C CYS A 17 -17.38 -5.38 -3.78
N GLY A 18 -16.43 -6.26 -4.11
CA GLY A 18 -15.93 -6.50 -5.46
C GLY A 18 -15.17 -5.33 -6.06
N GLN A 19 -14.76 -4.35 -5.25
CA GLN A 19 -14.02 -3.18 -5.72
C GLN A 19 -12.52 -3.38 -5.50
N ASP A 20 -11.77 -3.04 -6.53
CA ASP A 20 -10.32 -2.87 -6.45
C ASP A 20 -10.00 -1.52 -5.81
N GLY A 21 -8.92 -1.47 -5.04
CA GLY A 21 -8.46 -0.24 -4.41
C GLY A 21 -6.94 -0.19 -4.35
N GLN A 22 -6.44 1.01 -4.11
CA GLN A 22 -5.02 1.28 -4.00
C GLN A 22 -4.74 2.16 -2.78
N LEU A 23 -3.62 1.93 -2.11
CA LEU A 23 -3.19 2.71 -0.96
C LEU A 23 -1.67 2.84 -0.94
N HIS A 24 -1.20 3.97 -0.42
CA HIS A 24 0.22 4.22 -0.22
C HIS A 24 0.55 4.00 1.25
N LEU A 25 1.43 3.03 1.53
CA LEU A 25 1.87 2.69 2.88
C LEU A 25 3.38 2.48 2.90
N GLU A 26 3.98 2.54 4.08
CA GLU A 26 5.37 2.13 4.26
C GLU A 26 5.58 0.67 3.84
N GLU A 27 6.65 0.39 3.11
CA GLU A 27 7.05 -0.96 2.73
C GLU A 27 7.50 -1.73 3.97
N THR A 28 6.59 -2.51 4.53
CA THR A 28 6.86 -3.35 5.71
C THR A 28 6.86 -4.83 5.37
N ALA A 29 6.13 -5.23 4.34
CA ALA A 29 5.98 -6.59 3.85
C ALA A 29 5.47 -6.58 2.40
N PRO A 30 5.64 -7.67 1.63
CA PRO A 30 5.08 -7.77 0.28
C PRO A 30 3.54 -7.72 0.27
N GLU A 31 2.90 -8.08 1.39
CA GLU A 31 1.45 -8.08 1.55
C GLU A 31 1.10 -7.53 2.93
N VAL A 32 0.06 -6.69 2.99
CA VAL A 32 -0.40 -6.06 4.23
C VAL A 32 -1.92 -6.19 4.37
N THR A 33 -2.38 -6.46 5.59
CA THR A 33 -3.82 -6.44 5.88
C THR A 33 -4.26 -5.03 6.20
N THR A 34 -5.23 -4.51 5.45
CA THR A 34 -5.77 -3.16 5.63
C THR A 34 -7.29 -3.17 5.52
N ALA A 35 -7.92 -2.01 5.65
CA ALA A 35 -9.36 -1.83 5.46
C ALA A 35 -9.65 -1.29 4.05
N CYS A 36 -10.63 -1.88 3.38
CA CYS A 36 -11.15 -1.39 2.11
C CYS A 36 -11.72 0.02 2.28
N SER A 37 -11.24 0.97 1.49
CA SER A 37 -11.70 2.38 1.56
C SER A 37 -13.18 2.57 1.23
N MET A 38 -13.79 1.61 0.51
CA MET A 38 -15.20 1.67 0.11
C MET A 38 -16.16 1.11 1.15
N CYS A 39 -15.84 -0.04 1.74
CA CYS A 39 -16.78 -0.77 2.61
C CYS A 39 -16.23 -1.07 4.02
N GLY A 40 -14.99 -0.70 4.31
CA GLY A 40 -14.31 -0.90 5.59
C GLY A 40 -13.97 -2.36 5.92
N ALA A 41 -14.18 -3.31 4.99
CA ALA A 41 -13.84 -4.71 5.21
C ALA A 41 -12.32 -4.92 5.24
N ASN A 42 -11.86 -5.89 6.02
CA ASN A 42 -10.47 -6.33 5.94
C ASN A 42 -10.18 -6.88 4.53
N VAL A 43 -9.10 -6.38 3.94
CA VAL A 43 -8.58 -6.77 2.64
C VAL A 43 -7.09 -7.02 2.76
N LEU A 44 -6.60 -7.97 1.96
CA LEU A 44 -5.18 -8.18 1.77
C LEU A 44 -4.74 -7.32 0.58
N ALA A 45 -3.80 -6.41 0.84
CA ALA A 45 -3.23 -5.55 -0.19
C ALA A 45 -1.81 -6.01 -0.49
N GLU A 46 -1.53 -6.20 -1.76
CA GLU A 46 -0.26 -6.68 -2.29
C GLU A 46 0.52 -5.49 -2.85
N TRP A 47 1.81 -5.44 -2.57
CA TRP A 47 2.69 -4.48 -3.20
C TRP A 47 2.83 -4.83 -4.68
N ASP A 48 2.51 -3.88 -5.57
CA ASP A 48 2.53 -4.08 -7.03
C ASP A 48 3.96 -4.21 -7.61
N GLY A 49 5.01 -4.12 -6.77
CA GLY A 49 6.41 -4.20 -7.19
C GLY A 49 6.91 -2.94 -7.93
N GLY A 50 6.10 -1.88 -7.99
CA GLY A 50 6.36 -0.65 -8.73
C GLY A 50 6.99 0.47 -7.89
N VAL A 51 8.15 0.94 -8.34
CA VAL A 51 8.93 2.16 -8.00
C VAL A 51 8.69 2.80 -6.63
N GLU A 52 9.74 2.74 -5.80
CA GLU A 52 9.92 3.58 -4.62
C GLU A 52 9.64 5.05 -5.00
N LEU A 53 8.68 5.72 -4.35
CA LEU A 53 8.63 7.17 -4.41
C LEU A 53 9.86 7.70 -3.68
N ALA A 54 10.96 7.89 -4.41
CA ALA A 54 12.04 8.72 -3.93
C ALA A 54 11.46 10.13 -3.74
N THR A 55 11.23 10.53 -2.49
CA THR A 55 11.07 11.94 -2.16
C THR A 55 12.40 12.61 -2.53
N ASP A 56 12.44 13.21 -3.71
CA ASP A 56 13.49 14.14 -4.13
C ASP A 56 13.51 15.27 -3.08
N LEU A 57 14.39 15.12 -2.08
CA LEU A 57 14.75 16.18 -1.16
C LEU A 57 15.64 17.13 -1.98
N PRO A 58 15.21 18.36 -2.29
CA PRO A 58 16.09 19.31 -2.96
C PRO A 58 17.29 19.60 -2.06
N GLU A 59 18.49 19.49 -2.65
CA GLU A 59 19.81 19.79 -2.09
C GLU A 59 19.97 21.21 -1.53
#